data_AF-A0A7Y8LYN8-F1
#
_entry.id   AF-A0A7Y8LYN8-F1
#
_cell.length_a   1.000
_cell.length_b   1.000
_cell.length_c   1.000
_cell.angle_alpha   90.00
_cell.angle_beta   90.00
_cell.angle_gamma   90.00
#
_symmetry.space_group_name_H-M   'P 1'
#
loop_
_entity.id
_entity.type
_entity.pdbx_description
1 polymer ?
#
loop_
_entity_poly.entity_id
_entity_poly.type
_entity_poly.pdbx_seq_one_letter_code
_entity_poly.pdbx_strand_id
1 'polypeptide(L)' 'VLKGKKLKGGFSLALMKGRGTGKEWLLIKKKDSFAKGDWVVKEDLTPTKKKKLIEKIPSCQTS' A
#
# COMPACT_ATOMS: atom_id res chain seq x y z
N VAL A 1 -5.07 14.27 -15.77
CA VAL A 1 -3.67 14.36 -15.27
C VAL A 1 -3.62 15.47 -14.22
N LEU A 2 -3.00 15.23 -13.06
CA LEU A 2 -2.92 16.21 -11.98
C LEU A 2 -1.78 17.21 -12.20
N LYS A 3 -2.03 18.48 -11.83
CA LYS A 3 -1.09 19.61 -11.96
C LYS A 3 -0.94 20.39 -10.64
N GLY A 4 -0.91 19.69 -9.52
CA GLY A 4 -0.81 20.31 -8.19
C GLY A 4 0.62 20.65 -7.78
N LYS A 5 0.77 21.32 -6.63
CA LYS A 5 2.09 21.59 -6.05
C LYS A 5 2.80 20.31 -5.61
N LYS A 6 2.05 19.38 -4.99
CA LYS A 6 2.57 18.10 -4.46
C LYS A 6 2.35 16.92 -5.41
N LEU A 7 1.13 16.75 -5.93
CA LEU A 7 0.76 15.64 -6.82
C LEU A 7 0.75 16.11 -8.27
N LYS A 8 1.58 15.46 -9.11
CA LYS A 8 1.75 15.77 -10.53
C LYS A 8 1.73 14.49 -11.36
N GLY A 9 1.26 14.59 -12.60
CA GLY A 9 1.22 13.48 -13.55
C GLY A 9 -0.06 12.66 -13.48
N GLY A 10 0.00 11.46 -14.04
CA GLY A 10 -1.08 10.51 -14.16
C GLY A 10 -1.28 9.68 -12.88
N PHE A 11 -2.55 9.51 -12.52
CA PHE A 11 -3.03 8.61 -11.48
C PHE A 11 -4.24 7.85 -12.01
N SER A 12 -4.50 6.68 -11.45
CA SER A 12 -5.70 5.88 -11.66
C SER A 12 -6.43 5.71 -10.34
N LEU A 13 -7.76 5.70 -10.38
CA LEU A 13 -8.61 5.39 -9.24
C LEU A 13 -9.34 4.08 -9.54
N ALA A 14 -9.20 3.08 -8.68
CA ALA A 14 -9.82 1.77 -8.85
C ALA A 14 -10.73 1.47 -7.65
N LEU A 15 -12.00 1.14 -7.91
CA LEU A 15 -12.92 0.72 -6.85
C LEU A 15 -12.57 -0.71 -6.42
N MET A 16 -12.42 -0.93 -5.12
CA MET A 16 -12.14 -2.25 -4.56
C MET A 16 -13.43 -3.10 -4.57
N LYS A 17 -13.30 -4.39 -4.91
CA LYS A 17 -14.41 -5.35 -4.92
C LYS A 17 -14.09 -6.55 -4.01
N GLY A 18 -15.12 -7.14 -3.41
CA GLY A 18 -15.04 -8.43 -2.73
C GLY A 18 -14.63 -8.42 -1.25
N ARG A 19 -14.35 -7.26 -0.63
CA ARG A 19 -14.11 -7.08 0.82
C ARG A 19 -14.49 -5.65 1.25
N GLY A 20 -14.87 -5.42 2.52
CA GLY A 20 -15.13 -4.09 3.08
C GLY A 20 -16.54 -3.55 2.87
N THR A 21 -16.71 -2.22 2.86
CA THR A 21 -18.01 -1.54 2.68
C THR A 21 -18.41 -1.31 1.23
N GLY A 22 -17.50 -1.60 0.28
CA GLY A 22 -17.71 -1.35 -1.15
C GLY A 22 -17.54 0.11 -1.54
N LYS A 23 -17.02 0.95 -0.64
CA LYS A 23 -16.73 2.38 -0.87
C LYS A 23 -15.23 2.65 -0.89
N GLU A 24 -14.41 1.62 -0.75
CA GLU A 24 -12.97 1.72 -0.70
C GLU A 24 -12.40 1.86 -2.12
N TRP A 25 -11.53 2.86 -2.29
CA TRP A 25 -10.87 3.15 -3.56
C TRP A 25 -9.36 3.05 -3.41
N LEU A 26 -8.72 2.49 -4.42
CA LEU A 26 -7.27 2.46 -4.56
C LEU A 26 -6.81 3.56 -5.51
N LEU A 27 -5.98 4.47 -5.01
CA LEU A 27 -5.31 5.49 -5.81
C LEU A 27 -3.92 5.00 -6.22
N ILE A 28 -3.67 4.89 -7.53
CA ILE A 28 -2.44 4.30 -8.09
C ILE A 28 -1.71 5.34 -8.94
N LYS A 29 -0.41 5.57 -8.67
CA LYS A 29 0.44 6.44 -9.49
C LYS A 29 0.79 5.74 -10.81
N LYS A 30 0.57 6.42 -11.95
CA LYS A 30 1.01 5.91 -13.26
C LYS A 30 2.53 6.06 -13.44
N LYS A 31 3.13 5.14 -14.19
CA LYS A 31 4.53 5.22 -14.63
C LYS A 31 4.65 6.29 -15.72
N ASP A 32 5.05 7.49 -15.33
CA ASP A 32 5.25 8.66 -16.20
C ASP A 32 6.50 9.44 -15.75
N SER A 33 6.78 10.58 -16.39
CA SER A 33 7.94 11.43 -16.07
C SER A 33 7.95 12.00 -14.66
N PHE A 34 6.82 11.99 -13.93
CA PHE A 34 6.73 12.44 -12.54
C PHE A 34 6.82 11.28 -11.54
N ALA A 35 6.84 10.03 -12.01
CA ALA A 35 7.00 8.87 -11.14
C ALA A 35 8.47 8.74 -10.69
N LYS A 36 8.68 8.60 -9.38
CA LYS A 36 9.99 8.31 -8.80
C LYS A 36 10.15 6.81 -8.70
N GLY A 37 10.83 6.21 -9.68
CA GLY A 37 11.08 4.76 -9.74
C GLY A 37 11.98 4.26 -8.62
N ASP A 38 12.91 5.09 -8.16
CA ASP A 38 13.88 4.75 -7.11
C ASP A 38 13.31 4.93 -5.70
N TRP A 39 11.99 5.13 -5.58
CA TRP A 39 11.33 5.21 -4.28
C TRP A 39 11.23 3.82 -3.66
N VAL A 40 12.15 3.54 -2.75
CA VAL A 40 12.17 2.28 -1.98
C VAL A 40 11.39 2.46 -0.68
N VAL A 41 10.52 1.49 -0.37
CA VAL A 41 9.86 1.43 0.94
C VAL A 41 10.92 1.13 1.98
N LYS A 42 11.09 2.02 2.96
CA LYS A 42 11.98 1.76 4.08
C LYS A 42 11.43 0.60 4.90
N GLU A 43 12.27 -0.40 5.16
CA GLU A 43 11.90 -1.48 6.07
C GLU A 43 11.70 -0.93 7.47
N ASP A 44 10.48 -1.07 7.99
CA ASP A 44 10.20 -0.68 9.37
C ASP A 44 10.64 -1.76 10.38
N LEU A 45 10.84 -3.00 9.90
CA LEU A 45 11.26 -4.16 10.70
C LEU A 45 12.77 -4.14 10.99
N THR A 46 13.18 -3.23 11.87
CA THR A 46 14.54 -3.25 12.43
C THR A 46 14.81 -4.54 13.22
N PRO A 47 16.07 -4.99 13.39
CA PRO A 47 16.40 -6.15 14.21
C PRO A 47 15.81 -6.09 15.62
N THR A 48 15.79 -4.90 16.22
CA THR A 48 15.20 -4.64 17.53
C THR A 48 13.67 -4.83 17.53
N LYS A 49 12.98 -4.39 16.47
CA LYS A 49 11.54 -4.60 16.31
C LYS A 49 11.20 -6.06 16.05
N LYS A 50 12.00 -6.76 15.23
CA LYS A 50 11.84 -8.20 14.97
C LYS A 50 11.92 -9.03 16.25
N LYS A 51 12.87 -8.73 17.15
CA LYS A 51 13.00 -9.40 18.46
C LYS A 51 11.80 -9.22 19.39
N LYS A 52 10.97 -8.18 19.18
CA LYS A 52 9.76 -7.91 19.96
C LYS A 52 8.51 -8.58 19.38
N LEU A 53 8.60 -9.17 18.19
CA LEU A 53 7.47 -9.87 17.59
C LEU A 53 7.25 -11.19 18.32
N ILE A 54 5.99 -11.46 18.64
CA ILE A 54 5.54 -12.74 19.20
C ILE A 54 4.83 -13.47 18.08
N GLU A 55 5.21 -14.72 17.83
CA GLU A 55 4.52 -15.58 16.87
C GLU A 55 3.09 -15.81 17.34
N LYS A 56 2.12 -15.46 16.49
CA LYS A 56 0.71 -15.80 16.70
C LYS A 56 0.39 -17.01 15.85
N ILE A 57 0.18 -18.15 16.51
CA ILE A 57 -0.34 -19.35 15.86
C ILE A 57 -1.84 -19.13 15.65
N PRO A 58 -2.34 -19.03 14.41
CA PRO A 58 -3.77 -18.95 14.18
C PRO A 58 -4.42 -20.25 14.65
N SER A 59 -5.58 -20.16 15.30
CA SER A 59 -6.32 -21.37 15.67
C SER A 59 -6.68 -22.14 14.41
N CYS A 60 -6.16 -23.35 14.27
CA CYS A 60 -6.61 -24.30 13.25
C CYS A 60 -8.04 -24.72 13.57
N GLN A 61 -9.01 -23.91 13.18
CA GLN A 61 -10.42 -24.31 13.08
C GLN A 61 -10.83 -24.21 11.62
N THR A 62 -10.58 -25.29 10.89
CA THR A 62 -11.25 -25.59 9.63
C THR A 62 -12.52 -26.38 9.97
N SER A 63 -13.68 -25.79 9.70
CA SER A 63 -14.97 -26.48 9.57
C SER A 63 -15.29 -26.71 8.10
#